data_AF-A0A1C6I8P8-F1
#
_entry.id   AF-A0A1C6I8P8-F1
#
_cell.length_a   1.000
_cell.length_b   1.000
_cell.length_c   1.000
_cell.angle_alpha   90.00
_cell.angle_beta   90.00
_cell.angle_gamma   90.00
#
_symmetry.space_group_name_H-M   'P 1'
#
loop_
_entity.id
_entity.type
_entity.pdbx_description
1 polymer ?
#
loop_
_entity_poly.entity_id
_entity_poly.type
_entity_poly.pdbx_seq_one_letter_code
_entity_poly.pdbx_strand_id
1 'polypeptide(L)'
;MAKNFPYHRTYDHPKKASDLPALAIDLFKNKKGNCFRYAAAFACTARIAGYRSRVVIGDVLGSPHGWVEVLVNGEWLICDPDAQLPGYKAPDYKPYMMKKHYWTLNPHVKCEVTIENGKAVWK
;
A
#
# COMPACT_ATOMS: atom_id res chain seq x y z
N MET A 1 -3.25 -21.04 -5.11
CA MET A 1 -3.88 -19.70 -5.16
C MET A 1 -3.22 -18.84 -4.09
N ALA A 2 -2.80 -17.62 -4.41
CA ALA A 2 -2.39 -16.66 -3.37
C ALA A 2 -3.59 -16.44 -2.44
N LYS A 3 -3.39 -16.57 -1.13
CA LYS A 3 -4.46 -16.35 -0.16
C LYS A 3 -4.69 -14.84 -0.04
N ASN A 4 -5.73 -14.34 -0.69
CA ASN A 4 -6.16 -12.97 -0.53
C ASN A 4 -6.80 -12.81 0.85
N PHE A 5 -6.23 -11.95 1.68
CA PHE A 5 -6.87 -11.56 2.93
C PHE A 5 -8.18 -10.81 2.58
N PRO A 6 -9.29 -10.95 3.33
CA PRO A 6 -10.49 -10.17 3.04
C PRO A 6 -10.26 -8.68 3.28
N TYR A 7 -10.94 -7.84 2.50
CA TYR A 7 -11.04 -6.42 2.80
C TYR A 7 -11.85 -6.23 4.09
N HIS A 8 -11.34 -5.45 5.02
CA HIS A 8 -12.05 -5.09 6.23
C HIS A 8 -12.04 -3.58 6.38
N ARG A 9 -13.21 -2.97 6.16
CA ARG A 9 -13.38 -1.52 6.25
C ARG A 9 -13.21 -1.09 7.71
N THR A 10 -12.18 -0.29 7.96
CA THR A 10 -12.03 0.50 9.18
C THR A 10 -11.79 1.96 8.78
N TYR A 11 -12.13 2.88 9.68
CA TYR A 11 -12.02 4.32 9.46
C TYR A 11 -10.68 4.89 9.99
N ASP A 12 -9.69 4.01 10.19
CA ASP A 12 -8.34 4.42 10.58
C ASP A 12 -7.67 5.05 9.37
N HIS A 13 -7.45 6.36 9.44
CA HIS A 13 -6.75 7.13 8.41
C HIS A 13 -5.38 7.54 8.96
N PRO A 14 -4.29 6.85 8.58
CA PRO A 14 -2.96 7.27 8.97
C PRO A 14 -2.68 8.67 8.41
N LYS A 15 -1.89 9.46 9.13
CA LYS A 15 -1.51 10.82 8.72
C LYS A 15 -0.01 10.98 8.53
N LYS A 16 0.78 10.06 9.09
CA LYS A 16 2.25 10.17 9.14
C LYS A 16 2.92 8.79 9.24
N ALA A 17 4.22 8.78 9.02
CA ALA A 17 5.05 7.57 9.04
C ALA A 17 4.91 6.72 10.31
N SER A 18 4.77 7.34 11.49
CA SER A 18 4.64 6.64 12.77
C SER A 18 3.38 5.78 12.89
N ASP A 19 2.38 6.00 12.04
CA ASP A 19 1.11 5.27 12.09
C ASP A 19 1.19 3.95 11.30
N LEU A 20 2.13 3.82 10.37
CA LEU A 20 2.25 2.69 9.43
C LEU A 20 2.74 1.36 10.03
N PRO A 21 3.67 1.32 11.00
CA PRO A 21 4.16 0.05 11.56
C PRO A 21 3.04 -0.84 12.11
N ALA A 22 2.11 -0.25 12.86
CA ALA A 22 0.99 -0.99 13.45
C ALA A 22 0.07 -1.58 12.38
N LEU A 23 -0.18 -0.84 11.29
CA LEU A 23 -1.05 -1.29 10.19
C LEU A 23 -0.45 -2.47 9.42
N ALA A 24 0.85 -2.45 9.14
CA ALA A 24 1.52 -3.57 8.48
C ALA A 24 1.44 -4.84 9.34
N ILE A 25 1.72 -4.72 10.64
CA ILE A 25 1.64 -5.84 11.60
C ILE A 25 0.21 -6.37 11.69
N ASP A 26 -0.78 -5.48 11.74
CA ASP A 26 -2.19 -5.82 11.87
C ASP A 26 -2.67 -6.68 10.69
N LEU A 27 -2.32 -6.32 9.45
CA LEU A 27 -2.68 -7.10 8.27
C LEU A 27 -2.15 -8.55 8.37
N PHE A 28 -0.87 -8.71 8.71
CA PHE A 28 -0.25 -10.04 8.77
C PHE A 28 -0.77 -10.88 9.93
N LYS A 29 -1.04 -10.26 11.10
CA LYS A 29 -1.58 -10.97 12.28
C LYS A 29 -3.03 -11.39 12.07
N ASN A 30 -3.87 -10.44 11.65
CA ASN A 30 -5.31 -10.61 11.60
C ASN A 30 -5.81 -11.13 10.25
N LYS A 31 -4.94 -11.18 9.24
CA LYS A 31 -5.23 -11.69 7.90
C LYS A 31 -6.44 -11.01 7.27
N LYS A 32 -6.62 -9.70 7.52
CA LYS A 32 -7.67 -8.83 6.96
C LYS A 32 -7.27 -7.35 7.14
N GLY A 33 -7.77 -6.45 6.31
CA GLY A 33 -7.49 -5.02 6.47
C GLY A 33 -8.08 -4.11 5.40
N ASN A 34 -7.94 -2.80 5.59
CA ASN A 34 -8.29 -1.76 4.62
C ASN A 34 -7.09 -1.41 3.72
N CYS A 35 -7.28 -0.50 2.77
CA CYS A 35 -6.24 -0.09 1.81
C CYS A 35 -4.90 0.31 2.47
N PHE A 36 -4.94 1.06 3.59
CA PHE A 36 -3.71 1.44 4.30
C PHE A 36 -2.94 0.25 4.89
N ARG A 37 -3.64 -0.78 5.40
CA ARG A 37 -3.02 -2.02 5.91
C ARG A 37 -2.38 -2.82 4.78
N TYR A 38 -3.07 -2.93 3.65
CA TYR A 38 -2.52 -3.53 2.43
C TYR A 38 -1.28 -2.81 1.95
N ALA A 39 -1.34 -1.48 1.86
CA ALA A 39 -0.23 -0.66 1.43
C ALA A 39 0.99 -0.83 2.35
N ALA A 40 0.80 -0.72 3.68
CA ALA A 40 1.88 -0.86 4.64
C ALA A 40 2.53 -2.25 4.59
N ALA A 41 1.74 -3.32 4.55
CA ALA A 41 2.25 -4.68 4.47
C ALA A 41 2.96 -4.98 3.14
N PHE A 42 2.41 -4.50 2.02
CA PHE A 42 3.01 -4.69 0.71
C PHE A 42 4.31 -3.89 0.57
N ALA A 43 4.37 -2.66 1.07
CA ALA A 43 5.61 -1.87 1.09
C ALA A 43 6.72 -2.59 1.88
N CYS A 44 6.42 -3.17 3.05
CA CYS A 44 7.37 -4.02 3.79
C CYS A 44 7.83 -5.23 2.96
N THR A 45 6.89 -5.90 2.30
CA THR A 45 7.18 -7.09 1.49
C THR A 45 8.07 -6.75 0.30
N ALA A 46 7.76 -5.66 -0.43
CA ALA A 46 8.58 -5.16 -1.52
C ALA A 46 9.99 -4.76 -1.04
N ARG A 47 10.10 -4.15 0.14
CA ARG A 47 11.38 -3.81 0.75
C ARG A 47 12.22 -5.03 1.08
N ILE A 48 11.61 -6.06 1.66
CA ILE A 48 12.29 -7.34 1.94
C ILE A 48 12.70 -8.04 0.64
N ALA A 49 11.91 -7.93 -0.42
CA ALA A 49 12.23 -8.44 -1.74
C ALA A 49 13.32 -7.65 -2.48
N GLY A 50 13.92 -6.63 -1.86
CA GLY A 50 15.06 -5.87 -2.40
C GLY A 50 14.69 -4.58 -3.13
N TYR A 51 13.42 -4.21 -3.18
CA TYR A 51 12.99 -2.98 -3.85
C TYR A 51 12.94 -1.81 -2.87
N ARG A 52 13.19 -0.58 -3.36
CA ARG A 52 12.79 0.60 -2.60
C ARG A 52 11.28 0.76 -2.73
N SER A 53 10.60 1.01 -1.63
CA SER A 53 9.15 1.09 -1.58
C SER A 53 8.71 2.13 -0.56
N ARG A 54 7.59 2.80 -0.87
CA ARG A 54 6.97 3.77 0.01
C ARG A 54 5.46 3.63 0.01
N VAL A 55 4.84 3.84 1.16
CA VAL A 55 3.39 4.00 1.25
C VAL A 55 3.05 5.44 0.89
N VAL A 56 1.97 5.60 0.14
CA VAL A 56 1.35 6.89 -0.11
C VAL A 56 0.02 6.95 0.60
N ILE A 57 -0.14 7.97 1.44
CA ILE A 57 -1.38 8.33 2.11
C ILE A 57 -1.99 9.47 1.29
N GLY A 58 -3.21 9.30 0.81
CA GLY A 58 -3.85 10.27 -0.06
C GLY A 58 -5.34 10.04 -0.19
N ASP A 59 -5.88 10.47 -1.33
CA ASP A 59 -7.25 10.17 -1.74
C ASP A 59 -7.31 9.74 -3.21
N VAL A 60 -8.39 9.03 -3.52
CA VAL A 60 -8.81 8.68 -4.88
C VAL A 60 -10.23 9.19 -5.06
N LEU A 61 -10.43 10.09 -6.02
CA LEU A 61 -11.71 10.75 -6.25
C LEU A 61 -12.30 11.38 -4.97
N GLY A 62 -11.45 11.96 -4.12
CA GLY A 62 -11.86 12.60 -2.85
C GLY A 62 -12.15 11.63 -1.70
N SER A 63 -12.00 10.33 -1.88
CA SER A 63 -12.14 9.33 -0.82
C SER A 63 -10.77 8.90 -0.28
N PRO A 64 -10.54 8.85 1.06
CA PRO A 64 -9.27 8.44 1.63
C PRO A 64 -8.80 7.08 1.10
N HIS A 65 -7.55 7.04 0.63
CA HIS A 65 -6.96 5.84 0.05
C HIS A 65 -5.47 5.74 0.35
N GLY A 66 -4.98 4.50 0.41
CA GLY A 66 -3.58 4.20 0.62
C GLY A 66 -3.08 3.21 -0.41
N TRP A 67 -1.97 3.54 -1.07
CA TRP A 67 -1.31 2.67 -2.05
C TRP A 67 0.20 2.61 -1.81
N VAL A 68 0.90 1.82 -2.63
CA VAL A 68 2.37 1.69 -2.59
C VAL A 68 2.97 2.22 -3.88
N GLU A 69 4.11 2.88 -3.78
CA GLU A 69 4.99 3.13 -4.91
C GLU A 69 6.27 2.29 -4.73
N VAL A 70 6.66 1.55 -5.77
CA VAL A 70 7.85 0.68 -5.79
C VAL A 70 8.80 1.20 -6.86
N LEU A 71 10.06 1.40 -6.52
CA LEU A 71 11.08 1.87 -7.46
C LEU A 71 11.60 0.68 -8.28
N VAL A 72 11.37 0.71 -9.59
CA VAL A 72 11.83 -0.31 -10.55
C VAL A 72 12.51 0.41 -11.71
N ASN A 73 13.76 0.05 -12.00
CA ASN A 73 14.54 0.66 -13.10
C ASN A 73 14.57 2.20 -13.08
N GLY A 74 14.62 2.80 -11.88
CA GLY A 74 14.65 4.25 -11.69
C GLY A 74 13.29 4.96 -11.72
N GLU A 75 12.19 4.23 -11.97
CA GLU A 75 10.84 4.78 -11.99
C GLU A 75 10.01 4.29 -10.80
N TRP A 76 9.23 5.19 -10.19
CA TRP A 76 8.26 4.81 -9.15
C TRP A 76 6.99 4.28 -9.81
N LEU A 77 6.72 2.99 -9.66
CA LEU A 77 5.52 2.34 -10.17
C LEU A 77 4.49 2.16 -9.06
N ILE A 78 3.23 2.41 -9.38
CA ILE A 78 2.10 2.35 -8.44
C ILE A 78 1.64 0.90 -8.31
N CYS A 79 1.47 0.45 -7.06
CA CYS A 79 0.85 -0.80 -6.68
C CYS A 79 -0.29 -0.48 -5.71
N ASP A 80 -1.48 -0.98 -6.01
CA ASP A 80 -2.73 -0.80 -5.27
C ASP A 80 -3.25 -2.18 -4.83
N PRO A 81 -2.68 -2.75 -3.75
CA PRO A 81 -2.78 -4.18 -3.50
C PRO A 81 -4.17 -4.64 -3.02
N ASP A 82 -5.02 -3.75 -2.50
CA ASP A 82 -6.39 -4.12 -2.14
C ASP A 82 -7.31 -4.20 -3.36
N ALA A 83 -6.94 -3.58 -4.48
CA ALA A 83 -7.72 -3.61 -5.70
C ALA A 83 -7.66 -4.93 -6.48
N GLN A 84 -6.84 -5.88 -6.04
CA GLN A 84 -6.93 -7.29 -6.46
C GLN A 84 -8.14 -8.03 -5.87
N LEU A 85 -8.80 -7.45 -4.85
CA LEU A 85 -9.89 -8.09 -4.13
C LEU A 85 -11.21 -7.98 -4.92
N PRO A 86 -12.13 -8.94 -4.75
CA PRO A 86 -13.46 -8.88 -5.37
C PRO A 86 -14.18 -7.58 -4.99
N GLY A 87 -14.66 -6.83 -5.99
CA GLY A 87 -15.40 -5.58 -5.76
C GLY A 87 -14.90 -4.41 -6.62
N TYR A 88 -13.65 -4.46 -7.07
CA TYR A 88 -13.14 -3.54 -8.09
C TYR A 88 -13.63 -4.01 -9.47
N LYS A 89 -14.62 -3.31 -10.05
CA LYS A 89 -15.35 -3.72 -11.28
C LYS A 89 -14.82 -3.09 -12.57
N ALA A 90 -13.57 -2.60 -12.58
CA ALA A 90 -12.98 -1.97 -13.76
C ALA A 90 -12.28 -3.04 -14.64
N PRO A 91 -12.75 -3.30 -15.87
CA PRO A 91 -12.31 -4.44 -16.68
C PRO A 91 -10.81 -4.45 -17.04
N ASP A 92 -10.16 -3.29 -17.09
CA ASP A 92 -8.76 -3.15 -17.47
C ASP A 92 -7.84 -2.66 -16.33
N TYR A 93 -8.34 -2.68 -15.08
CA TYR A 93 -7.55 -2.20 -13.95
C TYR A 93 -6.45 -3.19 -13.58
N LYS A 94 -5.19 -2.76 -13.70
CA LYS A 94 -4.01 -3.54 -13.30
C LYS A 94 -3.53 -3.06 -11.93
N PRO A 95 -3.76 -3.80 -10.83
CA PRO A 95 -3.45 -3.32 -9.49
C PRO A 95 -1.95 -3.19 -9.18
N TYR A 96 -1.05 -3.57 -10.08
CA TYR A 96 0.39 -3.59 -9.82
C TYR A 96 1.20 -2.96 -10.94
N MET A 97 2.32 -2.35 -10.55
CA MET A 97 3.36 -1.83 -11.44
C MET A 97 2.84 -0.85 -12.50
N MET A 98 1.90 0.01 -12.13
CA MET A 98 1.33 1.02 -13.02
C MET A 98 2.23 2.27 -13.11
N LYS A 99 2.45 2.77 -14.31
CA LYS A 99 3.00 4.13 -14.50
C LYS A 99 1.96 5.23 -14.24
N LYS A 100 0.70 4.91 -14.50
CA LYS A 100 -0.44 5.80 -14.30
C LYS A 100 -1.60 4.99 -13.75
N HIS A 101 -2.19 5.48 -12.67
CA HIS A 101 -3.37 4.89 -12.08
C HIS A 101 -4.63 5.19 -12.92
N TYR A 102 -5.60 4.27 -12.92
CA TYR A 102 -6.84 4.42 -13.68
C TYR A 102 -7.67 5.62 -13.21
N TRP A 103 -7.75 5.82 -11.89
CA TRP A 103 -8.38 6.99 -11.27
C TRP A 103 -7.34 8.05 -10.91
N THR A 104 -7.79 9.30 -10.78
CA THR A 104 -6.94 10.40 -10.28
C THR A 104 -6.52 10.12 -8.84
N LEU A 105 -5.21 10.09 -8.61
CA LEU A 105 -4.59 10.00 -7.28
C LEU A 105 -4.24 11.40 -6.78
N ASN A 106 -4.50 11.66 -5.51
CA ASN A 106 -4.04 12.87 -4.83
C ASN A 106 -3.17 12.49 -3.62
N PRO A 107 -1.83 12.51 -3.75
CA PRO A 107 -0.93 12.12 -2.66
C PRO A 107 -0.81 13.25 -1.62
N HIS A 108 -1.01 12.93 -0.35
CA HIS A 108 -0.81 13.87 0.76
C HIS A 108 0.55 13.67 1.44
N VAL A 109 0.89 12.42 1.75
CA VAL A 109 2.12 12.05 2.46
C VAL A 109 2.70 10.81 1.82
N LYS A 110 4.03 10.78 1.66
CA LYS A 110 4.77 9.61 1.19
C LYS A 110 5.76 9.20 2.26
N CYS A 111 5.72 7.93 2.67
CA CYS A 111 6.57 7.38 3.72
C CYS A 111 7.36 6.20 3.18
N GLU A 112 8.67 6.35 3.02
CA GLU A 112 9.57 5.29 2.57
C GLU A 112 9.87 4.33 3.73
N VAL A 113 9.85 3.02 3.44
CA VAL A 113 10.24 2.00 4.41
C VAL A 113 11.67 1.55 4.17
N THR A 114 12.43 1.49 5.26
CA THR A 114 13.77 0.93 5.31
C THR A 114 13.80 -0.20 6.34
N ILE A 115 14.78 -1.08 6.24
CA ILE A 115 15.03 -2.12 7.24
C ILE A 115 16.32 -1.76 7.95
N GLU A 116 16.22 -1.47 9.25
CA GLU A 116 17.35 -1.16 10.12
C GLU A 116 17.34 -2.18 11.26
N ASN A 117 18.44 -2.94 11.44
CA ASN A 117 18.56 -3.97 12.49
C ASN A 117 17.37 -4.94 12.56
N GLY A 118 16.88 -5.38 11.38
CA GLY A 118 15.74 -6.32 11.27
C GLY A 118 14.37 -5.70 11.54
N LYS A 119 14.26 -4.38 11.70
CA LYS A 119 12.99 -3.68 11.94
C LYS A 119 12.64 -2.74 10.79
N ALA A 120 11.36 -2.67 10.46
CA ALA A 120 10.85 -1.69 9.50
C ALA A 120 10.83 -0.29 10.13
N VAL A 121 11.56 0.64 9.53
CA VAL A 121 11.64 2.04 9.91
C VAL A 121 11.07 2.89 8.79
N TRP A 122 10.13 3.77 9.13
CA TRP A 122 9.37 4.58 8.18
C TRP A 122 9.78 6.05 8.31
N LYS A 123 10.06 6.69 7.18
CA LYS A 123 10.47 8.10 7.11
C LYS A 123 9.68 8.82 6.03
#